data_AF-A0A8J5QHS7-F1
#
_entry.id   AF-A0A8J5QHS7-F1
#
_cell.length_a   1.000
_cell.length_b   1.000
_cell.length_c   1.000
_cell.angle_alpha   90.00
_cell.angle_beta   90.00
_cell.angle_gamma   90.00
#
_symmetry.space_group_name_H-M   'P 1'
#
loop_
_entity.id
_entity.type
_entity.pdbx_description
1 polymer ?
#
loop_
_entity_poly.entity_id
_entity_poly.type
_entity_poly.pdbx_seq_one_letter_code
_entity_poly.pdbx_strand_id
1 'polypeptide(L)'
;MERLYFMSDGAATEAWTSSLFGKLDALDPNWNNRYSLTSVAQEAFTTLVDMTRISIYISPTGLKVPLLKARDSVKSVLPSTKVSYRVAWPIRMILSEDSNTQYDAIFTLLLQLKRALYVLHKRKILENYWIDHDNWDERALYYSLRNNLLWFCTTLQTYLATLVLAPNCAKMRQDMQDAHDVDAMMRVHATFLKQVVDEACLGSRLTPIRECFLDMLDLAIRLEQAQTVNMTKETERMQQFSRLSTRNLSPTPGTPGLKSKYVDSSDEEDDAERDESRTLKMGKPFMTVLKEIKSDYDRHLRFVCGGLRSVARATSDAQSAKWDILAEMFQTGCQDERPGYA
;
A
#
# COMPACT_ATOMS: atom_id res chain seq x y z
N MET A 1 12.06 -1.59 -20.87
CA MET A 1 11.25 -2.62 -20.16
C MET A 1 11.57 -2.61 -18.68
N GLU A 2 12.80 -2.93 -18.26
CA GLU A 2 13.23 -2.91 -16.84
C GLU A 2 12.84 -1.64 -16.08
N ARG A 3 13.18 -0.45 -16.61
CA ARG A 3 12.87 0.84 -15.98
C ARG A 3 11.39 1.05 -15.68
N LEU A 4 10.50 0.54 -16.54
CA LEU A 4 9.05 0.75 -16.43
C LEU A 4 8.37 -0.37 -15.64
N TYR A 5 8.54 -1.62 -16.05
CA TYR A 5 7.82 -2.76 -15.46
C TYR A 5 8.40 -3.18 -14.11
N PHE A 6 9.72 -3.05 -13.92
CA PHE A 6 10.37 -3.39 -12.65
C PHE A 6 10.58 -2.18 -11.75
N MET A 7 10.14 -0.99 -12.19
CA MET A 7 10.23 0.24 -11.40
C MET A 7 11.65 0.49 -10.86
N SER A 8 12.67 0.15 -11.66
CA SER A 8 14.05 0.11 -11.18
C SER A 8 14.61 1.49 -10.85
N ASP A 9 13.99 2.56 -11.35
CA ASP A 9 14.28 3.92 -10.96
C ASP A 9 13.26 4.40 -9.93
N GLY A 10 13.72 4.58 -8.69
CA GLY A 10 12.85 4.94 -7.56
C GLY A 10 12.22 6.33 -7.71
N ALA A 11 13.01 7.32 -8.19
CA ALA A 11 12.56 8.71 -8.28
C ALA A 11 11.49 8.88 -9.36
N ALA A 12 11.71 8.34 -10.56
CA ALA A 12 10.73 8.36 -11.64
C ALA A 12 9.45 7.59 -11.25
N THR A 13 9.61 6.43 -10.62
CA THR A 13 8.47 5.65 -10.14
C THR A 13 7.67 6.41 -9.08
N GLU A 14 8.33 7.05 -8.12
CA GLU A 14 7.69 7.82 -7.06
C GLU A 14 6.94 9.03 -7.61
N ALA A 15 7.53 9.76 -8.56
CA ALA A 15 6.88 10.90 -9.21
C ALA A 15 5.57 10.48 -9.90
N TRP A 16 5.57 9.35 -10.62
CA TRP A 16 4.37 8.84 -11.28
C TRP A 16 3.35 8.28 -10.29
N THR A 17 3.78 7.38 -9.39
CA THR A 17 2.88 6.70 -8.44
C THR A 17 2.26 7.66 -7.43
N SER A 18 2.99 8.68 -6.96
CA SER A 18 2.46 9.69 -6.04
C SER A 18 1.29 10.48 -6.65
N SER A 19 1.34 10.76 -7.95
CA SER A 19 0.23 11.40 -8.67
C SER A 19 -1.00 10.49 -8.74
N LEU A 20 -0.81 9.22 -9.12
CA LEU A 20 -1.89 8.23 -9.17
C LEU A 20 -2.54 8.02 -7.80
N PHE A 21 -1.72 7.79 -6.77
CA PHE A 21 -2.19 7.53 -5.41
C PHE A 21 -2.81 8.77 -4.76
N GLY A 22 -2.28 9.97 -5.04
CA GLY A 22 -2.86 11.23 -4.60
C GLY A 22 -4.28 11.43 -5.15
N LYS A 23 -4.51 11.11 -6.44
CA LYS A 23 -5.85 11.18 -7.04
C LYS A 23 -6.82 10.15 -6.46
N LEU A 24 -6.34 8.93 -6.17
CA LEU A 24 -7.15 7.91 -5.50
C LEU A 24 -7.54 8.33 -4.08
N ASP A 25 -6.60 8.91 -3.32
CA ASP A 25 -6.86 9.42 -1.96
C ASP A 25 -7.83 10.61 -1.98
N ALA A 26 -7.73 11.48 -2.99
CA ALA A 26 -8.63 12.62 -3.20
C ALA A 26 -10.01 12.22 -3.75
N LEU A 27 -10.22 10.93 -4.06
CA LEU A 27 -11.43 10.43 -4.72
C LEU A 27 -11.79 11.19 -6.01
N ASP A 28 -10.76 11.59 -6.76
CA ASP A 28 -10.93 12.32 -8.02
C ASP A 28 -11.66 11.42 -9.04
N PRO A 29 -12.81 11.83 -9.61
CA PRO A 29 -13.53 11.02 -10.60
C PRO A 29 -12.72 10.77 -11.88
N ASN A 30 -11.74 11.61 -12.19
CA ASN A 30 -10.89 11.51 -13.37
C ASN A 30 -9.54 10.81 -13.12
N TRP A 31 -9.39 10.10 -11.99
CA TRP A 31 -8.16 9.38 -11.64
C TRP A 31 -7.71 8.36 -12.71
N ASN A 32 -8.67 7.78 -13.45
CA ASN A 32 -8.46 6.76 -14.48
C ASN A 32 -8.22 7.33 -15.90
N ASN A 33 -8.15 8.66 -16.05
CA ASN A 33 -7.98 9.30 -17.34
C ASN A 33 -6.63 8.90 -17.98
N ARG A 34 -6.69 8.14 -19.09
CA ARG A 34 -5.53 7.66 -19.85
C ARG A 34 -4.55 8.77 -20.22
N TYR A 35 -5.04 9.92 -20.68
CA TYR A 35 -4.18 11.03 -21.11
C TYR A 35 -3.38 11.58 -19.93
N SER A 36 -4.04 11.76 -18.79
CA SER A 36 -3.38 12.26 -17.59
C SER A 36 -2.37 11.24 -17.04
N LEU A 37 -2.74 9.96 -16.93
CA LEU A 37 -1.84 8.90 -16.48
C LEU A 37 -0.61 8.76 -17.39
N THR A 38 -0.83 8.82 -18.71
CA THR A 38 0.26 8.72 -19.68
C THR A 38 1.14 9.96 -19.65
N SER A 39 0.59 11.17 -19.57
CA SER A 39 1.36 12.42 -19.51
C SER A 39 2.28 12.45 -18.30
N VAL A 40 1.77 12.11 -17.10
CA VAL A 40 2.59 12.08 -15.88
C VAL A 40 3.68 11.03 -15.99
N ALA A 41 3.39 9.86 -16.57
CA ALA A 41 4.41 8.84 -16.79
C ALA A 41 5.46 9.27 -17.82
N GLN A 42 5.07 9.93 -18.90
CA GLN A 42 6.00 10.45 -19.90
C GLN A 42 6.93 11.49 -19.30
N GLU A 43 6.41 12.38 -18.45
CA GLU A 43 7.21 13.36 -17.71
C GLU A 43 8.16 12.67 -16.73
N ALA A 44 7.65 11.76 -15.88
CA ALA A 44 8.44 11.08 -14.86
C ALA A 44 9.59 10.24 -15.45
N PHE A 45 9.37 9.61 -16.60
CA PHE A 45 10.35 8.72 -17.24
C PHE A 45 11.07 9.35 -18.46
N THR A 46 10.96 10.66 -18.66
CA THR A 46 11.46 11.37 -19.87
C THR A 46 12.95 11.14 -20.14
N THR A 47 13.78 11.10 -19.09
CA THR A 47 15.24 10.89 -19.22
C THR A 47 15.64 9.42 -19.33
N LEU A 48 14.71 8.49 -19.12
CA LEU A 48 14.99 7.06 -18.97
C LEU A 48 14.52 6.24 -20.17
N VAL A 49 13.43 6.66 -20.83
CA VAL A 49 12.84 5.97 -21.97
C VAL A 49 12.22 6.97 -22.96
N ASP A 50 12.04 6.53 -24.21
CA ASP A 50 11.35 7.31 -25.23
C ASP A 50 9.87 7.51 -24.86
N MET A 51 9.51 8.77 -24.61
CA MET A 51 8.17 9.21 -24.18
C MET A 51 7.07 8.75 -25.15
N THR A 52 7.36 8.71 -26.45
CA THR A 52 6.36 8.39 -27.49
C THR A 52 5.92 6.91 -27.46
N ARG A 53 6.70 6.06 -26.77
CA ARG A 53 6.47 4.62 -26.70
C ARG A 53 5.68 4.20 -25.48
N ILE A 54 5.54 5.07 -24.48
CA ILE A 54 4.83 4.76 -23.24
C ILE A 54 3.36 5.14 -23.38
N SER A 55 2.49 4.25 -22.92
CA SER A 55 1.12 4.60 -22.58
C SER A 55 0.67 3.82 -21.36
N ILE A 56 -0.04 4.49 -20.45
CA ILE A 56 -0.60 3.87 -19.25
C ILE A 56 -2.10 4.04 -19.27
N TYR A 57 -2.82 2.96 -19.00
CA TYR A 57 -4.28 2.95 -19.00
C TYR A 57 -4.81 1.97 -17.97
N ILE A 58 -6.08 2.16 -17.58
CA ILE A 58 -6.80 1.21 -16.75
C ILE A 58 -7.61 0.30 -17.67
N SER A 59 -7.50 -1.02 -17.46
CA SER A 59 -8.30 -1.99 -18.22
C SER A 59 -9.80 -1.81 -17.96
N PRO A 60 -10.68 -2.24 -18.88
CA PRO A 60 -12.13 -2.09 -18.72
C PRO A 60 -12.70 -2.71 -17.44
N THR A 61 -12.04 -3.73 -16.88
CA THR A 61 -12.41 -4.34 -15.59
C THR A 61 -12.20 -3.38 -14.43
N GLY A 62 -11.13 -2.59 -14.45
CA GLY A 62 -10.83 -1.60 -13.41
C GLY A 62 -11.77 -0.39 -13.45
N LEU A 63 -12.29 -0.04 -14.62
CA LEU A 63 -13.25 1.08 -14.77
C LEU A 63 -14.58 0.82 -14.07
N LYS A 64 -14.93 -0.45 -13.81
CA LYS A 64 -16.15 -0.86 -13.11
C LYS A 64 -16.01 -0.81 -11.58
N VAL A 65 -14.79 -0.63 -11.07
CA VAL A 65 -14.52 -0.63 -9.63
C VAL A 65 -14.95 0.71 -9.02
N PRO A 66 -15.78 0.73 -7.96
CA PRO A 66 -16.13 1.96 -7.27
C PRO A 66 -14.89 2.66 -6.69
N LEU A 67 -14.86 3.99 -6.72
CA LEU A 67 -13.71 4.79 -6.26
C LEU A 67 -13.27 4.49 -4.83
N LEU A 68 -14.23 4.29 -3.92
CA LEU A 68 -13.93 3.93 -2.53
C LEU A 68 -13.17 2.60 -2.45
N LYS A 69 -13.64 1.58 -3.16
CA LYS A 69 -12.97 0.28 -3.22
C LYS A 69 -11.60 0.37 -3.91
N ALA A 70 -11.47 1.26 -4.90
CA ALA A 70 -10.20 1.56 -5.57
C ALA A 70 -9.16 2.17 -4.63
N ARG A 71 -9.59 3.04 -3.71
CA ARG A 71 -8.74 3.66 -2.68
C ARG A 71 -8.39 2.67 -1.56
N ASP A 72 -9.35 1.83 -1.16
CA ASP A 72 -9.34 1.07 0.10
C ASP A 72 -8.65 -0.29 0.03
N SER A 73 -8.25 -0.75 -1.16
CA SER A 73 -7.56 -2.04 -1.30
C SER A 73 -6.55 -2.01 -2.45
N VAL A 74 -5.39 -2.63 -2.24
CA VAL A 74 -4.40 -2.85 -3.28
C VAL A 74 -4.88 -3.91 -4.29
N LYS A 75 -5.84 -4.77 -3.91
CA LYS A 75 -6.34 -5.87 -4.75
C LYS A 75 -7.37 -5.43 -5.79
N SER A 76 -7.91 -4.22 -5.66
CA SER A 76 -9.05 -3.77 -6.46
C SER A 76 -8.61 -3.26 -7.84
N VAL A 77 -8.12 -2.03 -7.91
CA VAL A 77 -7.93 -1.33 -9.19
C VAL A 77 -6.49 -1.38 -9.70
N LEU A 78 -5.51 -1.53 -8.81
CA LEU A 78 -4.09 -1.56 -9.18
C LEU A 78 -3.75 -2.71 -10.16
N PRO A 79 -4.33 -3.93 -10.03
CA PRO A 79 -4.13 -4.99 -11.04
C PRO A 79 -4.68 -4.66 -12.43
N SER A 80 -5.61 -3.71 -12.51
CA SER A 80 -6.17 -3.23 -13.77
C SER A 80 -5.35 -2.10 -14.39
N THR A 81 -4.35 -1.55 -13.70
CA THR A 81 -3.41 -0.58 -14.27
C THR A 81 -2.42 -1.29 -15.17
N LYS A 82 -2.41 -0.92 -16.46
CA LYS A 82 -1.56 -1.55 -17.48
C LYS A 82 -0.61 -0.53 -18.09
N VAL A 83 0.64 -0.96 -18.26
CA VAL A 83 1.67 -0.23 -18.99
C VAL A 83 1.79 -0.86 -20.36
N SER A 84 1.68 -0.06 -21.41
CA SER A 84 1.96 -0.47 -22.77
C SER A 84 3.19 0.26 -23.27
N TYR A 85 4.27 -0.49 -23.49
CA TYR A 85 5.51 0.02 -24.05
C TYR A 85 5.70 -0.50 -25.48
N ARG A 86 5.74 0.41 -26.46
CA ARG A 86 5.91 0.07 -27.88
C ARG A 86 7.36 -0.27 -28.19
N VAL A 87 7.67 -1.56 -28.28
CA VAL A 87 8.98 -2.05 -28.71
C VAL A 87 9.15 -2.02 -30.23
N ALA A 88 10.38 -1.84 -30.69
CA ALA A 88 10.70 -1.95 -32.12
C ALA A 88 10.51 -3.39 -32.61
N TRP A 89 10.17 -3.57 -33.89
CA TRP A 89 9.86 -4.89 -34.45
C TRP A 89 10.96 -5.96 -34.24
N PRO A 90 12.27 -5.68 -34.43
CA PRO A 90 13.30 -6.68 -34.19
C PRO A 90 13.35 -7.17 -32.74
N ILE A 91 13.08 -6.29 -31.78
CA ILE A 91 13.04 -6.64 -30.35
C ILE A 91 11.80 -7.47 -30.05
N ARG A 92 10.68 -7.20 -30.73
CA ARG A 92 9.44 -7.96 -30.58
C ARG A 92 9.62 -9.45 -30.95
N MET A 93 10.51 -9.78 -31.87
CA MET A 93 10.80 -11.18 -32.22
C MET A 93 11.45 -11.97 -31.09
N ILE A 94 12.16 -11.30 -30.17
CA ILE A 94 12.82 -11.94 -29.04
C ILE A 94 11.83 -12.22 -27.90
N LEU A 95 10.75 -11.43 -27.80
CA LEU A 95 9.75 -11.55 -26.74
C LEU A 95 8.79 -12.72 -27.02
N SER A 96 8.70 -13.63 -26.06
CA SER A 96 7.68 -14.69 -26.07
C SER A 96 6.26 -14.14 -25.90
N GLU A 97 5.25 -14.92 -26.28
CA GLU A 97 3.83 -14.55 -26.14
C GLU A 97 3.44 -14.25 -24.68
N ASP A 98 4.02 -14.98 -23.72
CA ASP A 98 3.77 -14.83 -22.29
C ASP A 98 4.56 -13.68 -21.66
N SER A 99 5.52 -13.08 -22.36
CA SER A 99 6.41 -12.06 -21.78
C SER A 99 5.63 -10.90 -21.17
N ASN A 100 4.60 -10.43 -21.87
CA ASN A 100 3.79 -9.30 -21.42
C ASN A 100 3.00 -9.63 -20.16
N THR A 101 2.46 -10.85 -20.05
CA THR A 101 1.70 -11.26 -18.86
C THR A 101 2.60 -11.39 -17.63
N GLN A 102 3.83 -11.87 -17.83
CA GLN A 102 4.85 -11.96 -16.78
C GLN A 102 5.32 -10.57 -16.33
N TYR A 103 5.63 -9.67 -17.27
CA TYR A 103 5.97 -8.28 -16.97
C TYR A 103 4.83 -7.55 -16.22
N ASP A 104 3.59 -7.74 -16.67
CA ASP A 104 2.39 -7.19 -16.02
C ASP A 104 2.22 -7.70 -14.59
N ALA A 105 2.47 -8.99 -14.35
CA ALA A 105 2.34 -9.58 -13.02
C ALA A 105 3.36 -8.97 -12.04
N ILE A 106 4.61 -8.80 -12.48
CA ILE A 106 5.67 -8.17 -11.67
C ILE A 106 5.34 -6.70 -11.41
N PHE A 107 4.96 -5.96 -12.46
CA PHE A 107 4.54 -4.57 -12.33
C PHE A 107 3.38 -4.39 -11.36
N THR A 108 2.37 -5.27 -11.44
CA THR A 108 1.19 -5.24 -10.57
C THR A 108 1.60 -5.42 -9.11
N LEU A 109 2.40 -6.44 -8.80
CA LEU A 109 2.88 -6.69 -7.42
C LEU A 109 3.65 -5.48 -6.88
N LEU A 110 4.56 -4.91 -7.68
CA LEU A 110 5.33 -3.73 -7.29
C LEU A 110 4.44 -2.51 -7.06
N LEU A 111 3.45 -2.27 -7.93
CA LEU A 111 2.51 -1.16 -7.78
C LEU A 111 1.67 -1.30 -6.50
N GLN A 112 1.22 -2.51 -6.18
CA GLN A 112 0.49 -2.81 -4.94
C GLN A 112 1.35 -2.57 -3.70
N LEU A 113 2.61 -3.02 -3.73
CA LEU A 113 3.56 -2.79 -2.66
C LEU A 113 3.86 -1.29 -2.47
N LYS A 114 4.04 -0.56 -3.58
CA LYS A 114 4.23 0.91 -3.55
C LYS A 114 3.02 1.63 -2.98
N ARG A 115 1.79 1.16 -3.24
CA ARG A 115 0.58 1.74 -2.63
C ARG A 115 0.60 1.62 -1.11
N ALA A 116 0.92 0.44 -0.58
CA ALA A 116 1.00 0.24 0.87
C ALA A 116 2.07 1.15 1.51
N LEU A 117 3.28 1.20 0.91
CA LEU A 117 4.36 2.07 1.38
C LEU A 117 4.00 3.56 1.31
N TYR A 118 3.37 4.01 0.23
CA TYR A 118 2.90 5.38 0.07
C TYR A 118 1.96 5.78 1.23
N VAL A 119 1.00 4.92 1.55
CA VAL A 119 0.01 5.17 2.61
C VAL A 119 0.69 5.20 3.98
N LEU A 120 1.62 4.28 4.26
CA LEU A 120 2.38 4.25 5.51
C LEU A 120 3.31 5.48 5.63
N HIS A 121 4.01 5.89 4.58
CA HIS A 121 4.98 6.99 4.61
C HIS A 121 4.34 8.38 4.73
N LYS A 122 3.06 8.52 4.34
CA LYS A 122 2.36 9.82 4.29
C LYS A 122 2.34 10.55 5.64
N ARG A 123 2.30 9.82 6.76
CA ARG A 123 2.22 10.41 8.11
C ARG A 123 3.58 10.51 8.79
N LYS A 124 3.86 11.68 9.37
CA LYS A 124 5.03 11.93 10.21
C LYS A 124 4.73 11.53 11.66
N ILE A 125 5.67 10.81 12.29
CA ILE A 125 5.54 10.26 13.65
C ILE A 125 5.34 11.34 14.72
N LEU A 126 5.74 12.58 14.46
CA LEU A 126 6.00 13.60 15.47
C LEU A 126 4.87 14.58 15.77
N GLU A 127 3.71 14.49 15.13
CA GLU A 127 2.69 15.54 15.29
C GLU A 127 2.04 15.59 16.69
N ASN A 128 2.06 14.50 17.49
CA ASN A 128 1.25 14.42 18.71
C ASN A 128 1.96 13.90 19.98
N TYR A 129 3.30 13.95 20.05
CA TYR A 129 4.08 13.31 21.13
C TYR A 129 3.79 13.87 22.55
N TRP A 130 3.24 15.08 22.68
CA TRP A 130 3.26 15.82 23.96
C TRP A 130 1.90 16.05 24.64
N ILE A 131 0.78 15.50 24.13
CA ILE A 131 -0.56 16.01 24.49
C ILE A 131 -1.46 15.03 25.29
N ASP A 132 -1.15 13.73 25.39
CA ASP A 132 -2.19 12.76 25.80
C ASP A 132 -1.62 11.54 26.56
N HIS A 133 -1.64 11.62 27.89
CA HIS A 133 -1.25 10.51 28.77
C HIS A 133 -2.35 9.42 28.85
N ASP A 134 -3.61 9.77 28.62
CA ASP A 134 -4.75 8.87 28.84
C ASP A 134 -4.93 7.82 27.73
N ASN A 135 -4.35 8.06 26.54
CA ASN A 135 -4.49 7.17 25.38
C ASN A 135 -3.17 6.52 24.92
N TRP A 136 -2.22 6.37 25.85
CA TRP A 136 -0.88 5.85 25.55
C TRP A 136 -0.90 4.44 24.93
N ASP A 137 -1.74 3.54 25.44
CA ASP A 137 -1.80 2.14 24.97
C ASP A 137 -2.31 2.04 23.51
N GLU A 138 -3.31 2.85 23.14
CA GLU A 138 -3.82 2.90 21.75
C GLU A 138 -2.74 3.40 20.80
N ARG A 139 -2.01 4.45 21.19
CA ARG A 139 -0.92 5.03 20.39
C ARG A 139 0.26 4.07 20.27
N ALA A 140 0.68 3.47 21.38
CA ALA A 140 1.77 2.50 21.40
C ALA A 140 1.47 1.33 20.47
N LEU A 141 0.26 0.77 20.53
CA LEU A 141 -0.17 -0.30 19.64
C LEU A 141 -0.23 0.15 18.18
N TYR A 142 -0.76 1.35 17.89
CA TYR A 142 -0.77 1.90 16.54
C TYR A 142 0.64 2.02 15.95
N TYR A 143 1.58 2.63 16.68
CA TYR A 143 2.94 2.83 16.18
C TYR A 143 3.72 1.53 16.07
N SER A 144 3.52 0.57 16.98
CA SER A 144 4.05 -0.80 16.86
C SER A 144 3.53 -1.46 15.57
N LEU A 145 2.22 -1.44 15.33
CA LEU A 145 1.63 -2.01 14.11
C LEU A 145 2.13 -1.34 12.84
N ARG A 146 2.22 -0.01 12.84
CA ARG A 146 2.74 0.76 11.71
C ARG A 146 4.19 0.40 11.44
N ASN A 147 5.02 0.27 12.48
CA ASN A 147 6.41 -0.15 12.36
C ASN A 147 6.51 -1.57 11.78
N ASN A 148 5.70 -2.51 12.28
CA ASN A 148 5.70 -3.90 11.83
C ASN A 148 5.27 -4.05 10.36
N LEU A 149 4.25 -3.29 9.93
CA LEU A 149 3.80 -3.26 8.53
C LEU A 149 4.82 -2.56 7.63
N LEU A 150 5.45 -1.49 8.11
CA LEU A 150 6.51 -0.80 7.38
C LEU A 150 7.73 -1.70 7.19
N TRP A 151 8.16 -2.41 8.25
CA TRP A 151 9.21 -3.41 8.18
C TRP A 151 8.87 -4.48 7.15
N PHE A 152 7.66 -5.05 7.21
CA PHE A 152 7.22 -6.05 6.25
C PHE A 152 7.30 -5.54 4.80
N CYS A 153 6.72 -4.36 4.52
CA CYS A 153 6.68 -3.81 3.16
C CYS A 153 8.09 -3.45 2.65
N THR A 154 8.93 -2.84 3.49
CA THR A 154 10.30 -2.45 3.11
C THR A 154 11.20 -3.67 2.94
N THR A 155 11.03 -4.71 3.76
CA THR A 155 11.72 -6.00 3.62
C THR A 155 11.33 -6.68 2.31
N LEU A 156 10.03 -6.75 1.99
CA LEU A 156 9.56 -7.32 0.73
C LEU A 156 10.08 -6.51 -0.48
N GLN A 157 10.08 -5.18 -0.41
CA GLN A 157 10.64 -4.33 -1.45
C GLN A 157 12.14 -4.61 -1.63
N THR A 158 12.87 -4.73 -0.53
CA THR A 158 14.32 -4.97 -0.53
C THR A 158 14.63 -6.34 -1.12
N TYR A 159 13.91 -7.38 -0.72
CA TYR A 159 14.01 -8.72 -1.31
C TYR A 159 13.79 -8.69 -2.83
N LEU A 160 12.68 -8.10 -3.28
CA LEU A 160 12.34 -8.02 -4.70
C LEU A 160 13.41 -7.24 -5.48
N ALA A 161 13.86 -6.10 -4.97
CA ALA A 161 14.85 -5.28 -5.65
C ALA A 161 16.24 -5.93 -5.69
N THR A 162 16.72 -6.44 -4.55
CA THR A 162 18.13 -6.81 -4.35
C THR A 162 18.44 -8.27 -4.57
N LEU A 163 17.52 -9.19 -4.26
CA LEU A 163 17.74 -10.64 -4.39
C LEU A 163 17.08 -11.23 -5.64
N VAL A 164 16.05 -10.56 -6.17
CA VAL A 164 15.31 -11.02 -7.36
C VAL A 164 15.64 -10.19 -8.59
N LEU A 165 15.27 -8.92 -8.63
CA LEU A 165 15.30 -8.12 -9.86
C LEU A 165 16.72 -7.76 -10.29
N ALA A 166 17.51 -7.09 -9.43
CA ALA A 166 18.85 -6.64 -9.78
C ALA A 166 19.79 -7.76 -10.27
N PRO A 167 19.96 -8.90 -9.57
CA PRO A 167 20.86 -9.96 -10.01
C PRO A 167 20.38 -10.64 -11.29
N ASN A 168 19.08 -10.90 -11.44
CA ASN A 168 18.55 -11.52 -12.66
C ASN A 168 18.65 -10.58 -13.86
N CYS A 169 18.40 -9.27 -13.69
CA CYS A 169 18.61 -8.29 -14.75
C CYS A 169 20.08 -8.20 -15.17
N ALA A 170 21.01 -8.25 -14.21
CA ALA A 170 22.45 -8.27 -14.50
C ALA A 170 22.84 -9.52 -15.31
N LYS A 171 22.42 -10.70 -14.84
CA LYS A 171 22.67 -11.98 -15.50
C LYS A 171 22.07 -12.02 -16.91
N MET A 172 20.82 -11.60 -17.07
CA MET A 172 20.17 -11.56 -18.39
C MET A 172 20.95 -10.69 -19.38
N ARG A 173 21.48 -9.53 -18.94
CA ARG A 173 22.26 -8.64 -19.83
C ARG A 173 23.55 -9.31 -20.29
N GLN A 174 24.22 -10.03 -19.40
CA GLN A 174 25.41 -10.81 -19.74
C GLN A 174 25.05 -11.96 -20.70
N ASP A 175 24.09 -12.80 -20.34
CA ASP A 175 23.67 -13.96 -21.15
C ASP A 175 23.15 -13.53 -22.54
N MET A 176 22.56 -12.33 -22.65
CA MET A 176 22.10 -11.76 -23.91
C MET A 176 23.25 -11.26 -24.80
N GLN A 177 24.36 -10.83 -24.21
CA GLN A 177 25.57 -10.45 -24.97
C GLN A 177 26.29 -11.68 -25.51
N ASP A 178 26.25 -12.80 -24.77
CA ASP A 178 26.88 -14.07 -25.14
C ASP A 178 26.03 -14.90 -26.13
N ALA A 179 24.79 -14.49 -26.41
CA ALA A 179 23.90 -15.18 -27.33
C ALA A 179 24.36 -15.03 -28.80
N HIS A 180 24.50 -16.15 -29.50
CA HIS A 180 25.04 -16.19 -30.87
C HIS A 180 23.96 -16.06 -31.97
N ASP A 181 22.69 -16.26 -31.64
CA ASP A 181 21.57 -16.15 -32.57
C ASP A 181 20.28 -15.65 -31.87
N VAL A 182 19.26 -15.33 -32.67
CA VAL A 182 17.97 -14.82 -32.17
C VAL A 182 17.24 -15.85 -31.30
N ASP A 183 17.34 -17.14 -31.63
CA ASP A 183 16.70 -18.21 -30.86
C ASP A 183 17.33 -18.36 -29.46
N ALA A 184 18.65 -18.16 -29.35
CA ALA A 184 19.36 -18.09 -28.07
C ALA A 184 18.90 -16.87 -27.28
N MET A 185 18.76 -15.70 -27.91
CA MET A 185 18.22 -14.50 -27.24
C MET A 185 16.79 -14.74 -26.71
N MET A 186 15.93 -15.41 -27.49
CA MET A 186 14.57 -15.79 -27.06
C MET A 186 14.61 -16.72 -25.83
N ARG A 187 15.48 -17.75 -25.84
CA ARG A 187 15.64 -18.67 -24.71
C ARG A 187 16.16 -17.96 -23.46
N VAL A 188 17.14 -17.07 -23.60
CA VAL A 188 17.69 -16.27 -22.49
C VAL A 188 16.59 -15.41 -21.88
N HIS A 189 15.83 -14.67 -22.69
CA HIS A 189 14.75 -13.80 -22.21
C HIS A 189 13.62 -14.57 -21.51
N ALA A 190 13.15 -15.67 -22.12
CA ALA A 190 12.10 -16.51 -21.55
C ALA A 190 12.52 -17.15 -20.22
N THR A 191 13.77 -17.63 -20.14
CA THR A 191 14.34 -18.21 -18.91
C THR A 191 14.46 -17.16 -17.81
N PHE A 192 14.97 -15.98 -18.16
CA PHE A 192 15.06 -14.84 -17.24
C PHE A 192 13.70 -14.47 -16.64
N LEU A 193 12.67 -14.26 -17.48
CA LEU A 193 11.35 -13.87 -16.97
C LEU A 193 10.71 -14.95 -16.10
N LYS A 194 10.83 -16.22 -16.49
CA LYS A 194 10.35 -17.33 -15.68
C LYS A 194 11.02 -17.36 -14.31
N GLN A 195 12.34 -17.19 -14.26
CA GLN A 195 13.09 -17.11 -13.01
C GLN A 195 12.61 -15.96 -12.13
N VAL A 196 12.46 -14.75 -12.68
CA VAL A 196 11.99 -13.58 -11.92
C VAL A 196 10.57 -13.80 -11.39
N VAL A 197 9.65 -14.36 -12.19
CA VAL A 197 8.27 -14.65 -11.76
C VAL A 197 8.23 -15.67 -10.63
N ASP A 198 8.99 -16.77 -10.75
CA ASP A 198 9.05 -17.80 -9.71
C ASP A 198 9.66 -17.25 -8.41
N GLU A 199 10.75 -16.49 -8.51
CA GLU A 199 11.44 -15.86 -7.38
C GLU A 199 10.62 -14.78 -6.67
N ALA A 200 9.87 -13.99 -7.42
CA ALA A 200 8.98 -12.95 -6.90
C ALA A 200 7.71 -13.51 -6.25
N CYS A 201 7.63 -14.83 -6.06
CA CYS A 201 6.48 -15.54 -5.50
C CYS A 201 5.19 -15.38 -6.34
N LEU A 202 5.33 -15.17 -7.64
CA LEU A 202 4.20 -15.02 -8.57
C LEU A 202 3.82 -16.34 -9.26
N GLY A 203 4.66 -17.37 -9.15
CA GLY A 203 4.37 -18.71 -9.66
C GLY A 203 3.16 -19.36 -8.99
N SER A 204 2.49 -20.26 -9.72
CA SER A 204 1.22 -20.89 -9.31
C SER A 204 1.28 -21.59 -7.93
N ARG A 205 2.42 -22.21 -7.60
CA ARG A 205 2.65 -22.89 -6.31
C ARG A 205 2.62 -21.95 -5.10
N LEU A 206 2.98 -20.68 -5.30
CA LEU A 206 3.09 -19.68 -4.24
C LEU A 206 1.86 -18.76 -4.18
N THR A 207 0.79 -19.08 -4.92
CA THR A 207 -0.46 -18.30 -4.94
C THR A 207 -0.98 -17.99 -3.53
N PRO A 208 -1.08 -18.95 -2.59
CA PRO A 208 -1.57 -18.64 -1.23
C PRO A 208 -0.68 -17.64 -0.48
N ILE A 209 0.63 -17.72 -0.68
CA ILE A 209 1.60 -16.80 -0.07
C ILE A 209 1.47 -15.41 -0.68
N ARG A 210 1.31 -15.32 -2.01
CA ARG A 210 1.03 -14.06 -2.70
C ARG A 210 -0.26 -13.42 -2.20
N GLU A 211 -1.35 -14.17 -2.09
CA GLU A 211 -2.62 -13.63 -1.56
C GLU A 211 -2.45 -13.10 -0.13
N CYS A 212 -1.64 -13.79 0.68
CA CYS A 212 -1.32 -13.36 2.03
C CYS A 212 -0.41 -12.11 2.07
N PHE A 213 0.52 -11.94 1.12
CA PHE A 213 1.24 -10.67 0.95
C PHE A 213 0.26 -9.55 0.70
N LEU A 214 -0.66 -9.74 -0.24
CA LEU A 214 -1.65 -8.73 -0.58
C LEU A 214 -2.60 -8.44 0.60
N ASP A 215 -2.94 -9.42 1.43
CA ASP A 215 -3.69 -9.19 2.68
C ASP A 215 -2.92 -8.28 3.65
N MET A 216 -1.60 -8.49 3.81
CA MET A 216 -0.76 -7.60 4.62
C MET A 216 -0.68 -6.18 4.05
N LEU A 217 -0.62 -6.04 2.73
CA LEU A 217 -0.64 -4.72 2.07
C LEU A 217 -1.99 -4.01 2.30
N ASP A 218 -3.10 -4.75 2.29
CA ASP A 218 -4.42 -4.21 2.64
C ASP A 218 -4.52 -3.85 4.14
N LEU A 219 -3.86 -4.58 5.04
CA LEU A 219 -3.77 -4.20 6.46
C LEU A 219 -3.07 -2.84 6.65
N ALA A 220 -2.06 -2.52 5.84
CA ALA A 220 -1.41 -1.20 5.86
C ALA A 220 -2.39 -0.07 5.50
N ILE A 221 -3.23 -0.27 4.48
CA ILE A 221 -4.27 0.69 4.13
C ILE A 221 -5.31 0.79 5.26
N ARG A 222 -5.79 -0.36 5.78
CA ARG A 222 -6.79 -0.43 6.84
C ARG A 222 -6.34 0.29 8.12
N LEU A 223 -5.07 0.14 8.51
CA LEU A 223 -4.49 0.80 9.68
C LEU A 223 -4.55 2.34 9.54
N GLU A 224 -4.07 2.85 8.40
CA GLU A 224 -4.01 4.29 8.13
C GLU A 224 -5.42 4.91 7.97
N GLN A 225 -6.38 4.14 7.45
CA GLN A 225 -7.78 4.55 7.41
C GLN A 225 -8.42 4.61 8.81
N ALA A 226 -8.19 3.59 9.63
CA ALA A 226 -8.68 3.57 11.00
C ALA A 226 -8.14 4.78 11.79
N GLN A 227 -6.87 5.13 11.60
CA GLN A 227 -6.27 6.31 12.20
C GLN A 227 -6.86 7.63 11.67
N THR A 228 -7.14 7.71 10.37
CA THR A 228 -7.82 8.89 9.78
C THR A 228 -9.17 9.11 10.44
N VAL A 229 -9.97 8.05 10.55
CA VAL A 229 -11.29 8.10 11.19
C VAL A 229 -11.17 8.46 12.67
N ASN A 230 -10.19 7.90 13.39
CA ASN A 230 -9.97 8.23 14.80
C ASN A 230 -9.66 9.71 15.00
N MET A 231 -8.73 10.27 14.22
CA MET A 231 -8.38 11.70 14.29
C MET A 231 -9.56 12.61 13.93
N THR A 232 -10.40 12.25 12.95
CA THR A 232 -11.61 13.03 12.66
C THR A 232 -12.57 13.02 13.86
N LYS A 233 -12.77 11.87 14.50
CA LYS A 233 -13.60 11.78 15.72
C LYS A 233 -13.02 12.57 16.88
N GLU A 234 -11.71 12.54 17.09
CA GLU A 234 -11.03 13.32 18.13
C GLU A 234 -11.15 14.83 17.89
N THR A 235 -10.97 15.29 16.64
CA THR A 235 -11.14 16.71 16.30
C THR A 235 -12.59 17.17 16.46
N GLU A 236 -13.56 16.35 16.06
CA GLU A 236 -14.99 16.62 16.31
C GLU A 236 -15.32 16.71 17.80
N ARG A 237 -14.79 15.79 18.63
CA ARG A 237 -14.94 15.82 20.10
C ARG A 237 -14.33 17.08 20.69
N MET A 238 -13.12 17.46 20.27
CA MET A 238 -12.45 18.67 20.74
C MET A 238 -13.21 19.94 20.34
N GLN A 239 -13.77 19.99 19.13
CA GLN A 239 -14.62 21.08 18.67
C GLN A 239 -15.92 21.17 19.48
N GLN A 240 -16.56 20.03 19.80
CA GLN A 240 -17.74 20.00 20.66
C GLN A 240 -17.43 20.49 22.07
N PHE A 241 -16.33 20.03 22.67
CA PHE A 241 -15.90 20.48 24.00
C PHE A 241 -15.65 21.99 24.06
N SER A 242 -14.97 22.54 23.04
CA SER A 242 -14.74 23.98 22.91
C SER A 242 -16.06 24.77 22.80
N ARG A 243 -17.04 24.28 22.04
CA ARG A 243 -18.38 24.90 21.93
C ARG A 243 -19.15 24.90 23.26
N LEU A 244 -19.07 23.81 24.02
CA LEU A 244 -19.70 23.71 25.34
C LEU A 244 -19.04 24.63 26.36
N SER A 245 -17.71 24.77 26.30
CA SER A 245 -16.94 25.67 27.16
C SER A 245 -17.27 27.15 26.89
N THR A 246 -17.50 27.53 25.64
CA THR A 246 -17.95 28.90 25.29
C THR A 246 -19.39 29.20 25.74
N ARG A 247 -20.23 28.18 25.95
CA ARG A 247 -21.63 28.37 26.39
C ARG A 247 -21.76 28.64 27.90
N ASN A 248 -20.74 28.28 28.67
CA ASN A 248 -20.72 28.46 30.13
C ASN A 248 -20.07 29.77 30.60
N LEU A 249 -19.67 30.66 29.67
CA LEU A 249 -19.29 32.03 30.00
C LEU A 249 -20.56 32.88 30.11
N SER A 250 -21.16 32.91 31.30
CA SER A 250 -22.20 33.90 31.63
C SER A 250 -21.62 35.31 31.52
N PRO A 251 -22.36 36.31 31.00
CA PRO A 251 -21.89 37.69 30.99
C PRO A 251 -21.77 38.17 32.43
N THR A 252 -20.57 38.60 32.83
CA THR A 252 -20.39 39.39 34.06
C THR A 252 -21.26 40.65 33.97
N PRO A 253 -22.06 40.98 35.01
CA PRO A 253 -22.89 42.18 35.00
C PRO A 253 -21.99 43.42 34.99
N GLY A 254 -21.98 44.21 33.91
CA GLY A 254 -21.26 45.49 33.90
C GLY A 254 -21.02 46.21 32.58
N THR A 255 -21.22 45.58 31.41
CA THR A 255 -20.95 46.22 30.11
C THR A 255 -22.23 46.56 29.33
N PRO A 256 -22.44 47.83 28.90
CA PRO A 256 -23.65 48.21 28.16
C PRO A 256 -23.60 47.74 26.70
N GLY A 257 -24.47 46.79 26.37
CA GLY A 257 -25.35 46.83 25.19
C GLY A 257 -24.76 46.59 23.80
N LEU A 258 -24.87 45.35 23.31
CA LEU A 258 -25.14 45.06 21.90
C LEU A 258 -26.25 44.00 21.82
N LYS A 259 -27.43 44.42 21.39
CA LYS A 259 -28.64 43.60 21.29
C LYS A 259 -28.46 42.56 20.18
N SER A 260 -28.26 41.30 20.54
CA SER A 260 -28.53 40.17 19.64
C SER A 260 -29.91 39.61 19.95
N LYS A 261 -30.83 39.78 19.02
CA LYS A 261 -32.21 39.31 19.07
C LYS A 261 -32.22 37.86 18.56
N TYR A 262 -32.24 36.89 19.47
CA TYR A 262 -32.63 35.52 19.12
C TYR A 262 -33.76 35.08 20.05
N VAL A 263 -34.82 34.60 19.41
CA VAL A 263 -36.08 34.16 20.00
C VAL A 263 -35.82 32.80 20.65
N ASP A 264 -36.06 32.76 21.95
CA ASP A 264 -36.09 31.56 22.79
C ASP A 264 -37.42 30.83 22.55
N SER A 265 -37.35 29.56 22.18
CA SER A 265 -38.49 28.64 22.17
C SER A 265 -38.05 27.39 22.91
N SER A 266 -38.30 27.43 24.21
CA SER A 266 -38.18 26.32 25.15
C SER A 266 -39.32 25.33 24.90
N ASP A 267 -38.99 24.15 24.38
CA ASP A 267 -39.82 22.95 24.55
C ASP A 267 -39.01 21.94 25.36
N GLU A 268 -39.36 21.82 26.65
CA GLU A 268 -38.98 20.72 27.52
C GLU A 268 -40.03 19.61 27.36
N GLU A 269 -39.75 18.55 26.58
CA GLU A 269 -40.46 17.27 26.71
C GLU A 269 -39.51 16.08 26.48
N ASP A 270 -39.56 15.15 27.44
CA ASP A 270 -39.21 13.72 27.44
C ASP A 270 -37.75 13.24 27.28
N ASP A 271 -37.08 13.16 28.43
CA ASP A 271 -35.99 12.21 28.72
C ASP A 271 -36.58 10.85 29.18
N ALA A 272 -36.64 9.85 28.29
CA ALA A 272 -36.67 8.43 28.70
C ALA A 272 -36.37 7.38 27.59
N GLU A 273 -36.21 7.73 26.30
CA GLU A 273 -36.02 6.72 25.23
C GLU A 273 -34.78 6.93 24.34
N ARG A 274 -33.72 7.58 24.85
CA ARG A 274 -32.58 8.01 24.00
C ARG A 274 -31.29 7.20 24.10
N ASP A 275 -31.32 6.00 24.70
CA ASP A 275 -30.09 5.23 24.92
C ASP A 275 -29.81 4.11 23.90
N GLU A 276 -30.83 3.52 23.26
CA GLU A 276 -30.60 2.43 22.28
C GLU A 276 -30.32 2.92 20.86
N SER A 277 -30.78 4.12 20.47
CA SER A 277 -30.59 4.63 19.09
C SER A 277 -29.21 5.29 18.86
N ARG A 278 -28.47 5.63 19.94
CA ARG A 278 -27.14 6.27 19.84
C ARG A 278 -25.99 5.26 19.68
N THR A 279 -26.16 4.04 20.16
CA THR A 279 -25.16 2.96 20.03
C THR A 279 -25.05 2.42 18.60
N LEU A 280 -26.10 2.57 17.78
CA LEU A 280 -26.11 2.10 16.38
C LEU A 280 -25.27 2.94 15.40
N LYS A 281 -24.84 4.16 15.79
CA LYS A 281 -23.99 5.05 14.95
C LYS A 281 -22.52 5.07 15.35
N MET A 282 -22.16 4.47 16.48
CA MET A 282 -20.77 4.44 16.94
C MET A 282 -20.08 3.24 16.29
N GLY A 283 -19.45 3.43 15.14
CA GLY A 283 -18.60 2.40 14.54
C GLY A 283 -17.55 1.87 15.54
N LYS A 284 -17.02 0.66 15.29
CA LYS A 284 -16.12 -0.07 16.20
C LYS A 284 -15.09 0.85 16.90
N PRO A 285 -14.84 0.69 18.22
CA PRO A 285 -13.81 1.44 18.92
C PRO A 285 -12.42 1.26 18.27
N PHE A 286 -11.62 2.32 18.25
CA PHE A 286 -10.31 2.32 17.58
C PHE A 286 -9.38 1.22 18.12
N MET A 287 -9.26 1.08 19.44
CA MET A 287 -8.55 -0.04 20.08
C MET A 287 -8.99 -1.42 19.58
N THR A 288 -10.28 -1.64 19.35
CA THR A 288 -10.79 -2.94 18.85
C THR A 288 -10.29 -3.21 17.44
N VAL A 289 -10.31 -2.19 16.58
CA VAL A 289 -9.78 -2.28 15.21
C VAL A 289 -8.28 -2.56 15.22
N LEU A 290 -7.50 -1.91 16.10
CA LEU A 290 -6.07 -2.17 16.24
C LEU A 290 -5.78 -3.61 16.68
N LYS A 291 -6.53 -4.14 17.65
CA LYS A 291 -6.39 -5.53 18.10
C LYS A 291 -6.71 -6.54 17.00
N GLU A 292 -7.75 -6.28 16.20
CA GLU A 292 -8.07 -7.08 15.01
C GLU A 292 -6.92 -7.07 14.00
N ILE A 293 -6.41 -5.88 13.66
CA ILE A 293 -5.27 -5.72 12.73
C ILE A 293 -4.03 -6.47 13.25
N LYS A 294 -3.73 -6.38 14.56
CA LYS A 294 -2.63 -7.11 15.18
C LYS A 294 -2.79 -8.62 15.02
N SER A 295 -3.96 -9.14 15.36
CA SER A 295 -4.25 -10.57 15.26
C SER A 295 -4.12 -11.07 13.81
N ASP A 296 -4.66 -10.30 12.86
CA ASP A 296 -4.55 -10.61 11.43
C ASP A 296 -3.09 -10.59 10.97
N TYR A 297 -2.33 -9.53 11.31
CA TYR A 297 -0.90 -9.42 11.00
C TYR A 297 -0.10 -10.61 11.52
N ASP A 298 -0.24 -10.95 12.80
CA ASP A 298 0.49 -12.06 13.43
C ASP A 298 0.15 -13.41 12.76
N ARG A 299 -1.12 -13.59 12.36
CA ARG A 299 -1.56 -14.79 11.63
C ARG A 299 -0.95 -14.85 10.24
N HIS A 300 -1.03 -13.77 9.49
CA HIS A 300 -0.48 -13.67 8.13
C HIS A 300 1.03 -13.86 8.14
N LEU A 301 1.75 -13.29 9.12
CA LEU A 301 3.21 -13.37 9.21
C LEU A 301 3.68 -14.80 9.46
N ARG A 302 3.03 -15.48 10.42
CA ARG A 302 3.30 -16.91 10.68
C ARG A 302 3.03 -17.77 9.46
N PHE A 303 1.91 -17.52 8.78
CA PHE A 303 1.56 -18.26 7.56
C PHE A 303 2.57 -18.05 6.45
N VAL A 304 2.96 -16.80 6.16
CA VAL A 304 3.97 -16.47 5.14
C VAL A 304 5.30 -17.12 5.45
N CYS A 305 5.83 -16.96 6.67
CA CYS A 305 7.14 -17.50 7.01
C CYS A 305 7.16 -19.03 7.00
N GLY A 306 6.11 -19.66 7.54
CA GLY A 306 5.96 -21.12 7.51
C GLY A 306 5.77 -21.65 6.09
N GLY A 307 4.97 -20.95 5.27
CA GLY A 307 4.72 -21.28 3.88
C GLY A 307 5.98 -21.21 3.02
N LEU A 308 6.72 -20.09 3.09
CA LEU A 308 7.96 -19.90 2.36
C LEU A 308 8.99 -21.00 2.69
N ARG A 309 9.20 -21.29 3.97
CA ARG A 309 10.10 -22.36 4.42
C ARG A 309 9.64 -23.76 3.99
N SER A 310 8.33 -24.01 4.02
CA SER A 310 7.77 -25.28 3.58
C SER A 310 8.02 -25.50 2.09
N VAL A 311 7.76 -24.49 1.27
CA VAL A 311 7.99 -24.57 -0.18
C VAL A 311 9.49 -24.65 -0.49
N ALA A 312 10.32 -23.89 0.22
CA ALA A 312 11.78 -23.96 0.11
C ALA A 312 12.33 -25.36 0.46
N ARG A 313 11.74 -26.06 1.44
CA ARG A 313 12.13 -27.44 1.76
C ARG A 313 11.63 -28.46 0.75
N ALA A 314 10.43 -28.25 0.20
CA ALA A 314 9.81 -29.15 -0.76
C ALA A 314 10.45 -29.06 -2.15
N THR A 315 11.10 -27.94 -2.47
CA THR A 315 11.78 -27.73 -3.74
C THR A 315 13.28 -27.61 -3.47
N SER A 316 14.10 -28.46 -4.05
CA SER A 316 15.57 -28.36 -3.90
C SER A 316 16.20 -27.41 -4.93
N ASP A 317 15.42 -26.44 -5.42
CA ASP A 317 15.83 -25.53 -6.49
C ASP A 317 16.69 -24.39 -5.94
N ALA A 318 17.46 -23.74 -6.81
CA ALA A 318 18.27 -22.56 -6.45
C ALA A 318 17.45 -21.40 -5.85
N GLN A 319 16.12 -21.39 -6.07
CA GLN A 319 15.20 -20.38 -5.54
C GLN A 319 14.85 -20.57 -4.07
N SER A 320 14.99 -21.79 -3.55
CA SER A 320 14.60 -22.13 -2.19
C SER A 320 15.38 -21.34 -1.14
N ALA A 321 16.67 -21.13 -1.40
CA ALA A 321 17.52 -20.30 -0.54
C ALA A 321 17.00 -18.85 -0.44
N LYS A 322 16.49 -18.28 -1.54
CA LYS A 322 15.94 -16.91 -1.54
C LYS A 322 14.67 -16.82 -0.69
N TRP A 323 13.81 -17.83 -0.75
CA TRP A 323 12.59 -17.87 0.07
C TRP A 323 12.87 -18.09 1.56
N ASP A 324 13.89 -18.89 1.89
CA ASP A 324 14.34 -19.03 3.27
C ASP A 324 14.92 -17.72 3.83
N ILE A 325 15.76 -17.03 3.04
CA ILE A 325 16.27 -15.69 3.39
C ILE A 325 15.11 -14.71 3.61
N LEU A 326 14.12 -14.68 2.71
CA LEU A 326 12.95 -13.81 2.86
C LEU A 326 12.17 -14.11 4.15
N ALA A 327 11.95 -15.39 4.46
CA ALA A 327 11.27 -15.80 5.69
C ALA A 327 12.05 -15.42 6.95
N GLU A 328 13.38 -15.45 6.90
CA GLU A 328 14.25 -14.99 7.99
C GLU A 328 14.19 -13.47 8.16
N MET A 329 14.31 -12.71 7.06
CA MET A 329 14.22 -11.23 7.08
C MET A 329 12.88 -10.74 7.65
N PHE A 330 11.79 -11.46 7.40
CA PHE A 330 10.49 -11.13 8.00
C PHE A 330 10.44 -11.39 9.50
N GLN A 331 11.18 -12.37 10.02
CA GLN A 331 11.16 -12.70 11.44
C GLN A 331 12.05 -11.79 12.27
N THR A 332 13.20 -11.37 11.75
CA THR A 332 14.15 -10.52 12.48
C THR A 332 13.53 -9.18 12.89
N GLY A 333 12.71 -8.55 12.04
CA GLY A 333 12.06 -7.29 12.38
C GLY A 333 10.93 -7.35 13.41
N CYS A 334 10.48 -8.54 13.81
CA CYS A 334 9.45 -8.71 14.84
C CYS A 334 10.01 -9.14 16.20
N GLN A 335 11.31 -9.47 16.31
CA GLN A 335 11.88 -9.99 17.56
C GLN A 335 12.21 -8.92 18.61
N ASP A 336 12.21 -7.63 18.23
CA ASP A 336 12.55 -6.52 19.14
C ASP A 336 11.46 -6.17 20.16
N GLU A 337 10.32 -6.86 20.18
CA GLU A 337 9.26 -6.65 21.19
C GLU A 337 9.39 -7.52 22.44
N ARG A 338 10.49 -8.26 22.64
CA ARG A 338 10.77 -8.86 23.96
C ARG A 338 11.57 -7.87 24.81
N PRO A 339 10.99 -7.25 25.86
CA PRO A 339 11.79 -6.63 26.89
C PRO A 339 12.53 -7.75 27.63
N GLY A 340 13.74 -8.04 27.17
CA GLY A 340 14.74 -8.73 27.96
C GLY A 340 15.22 -7.77 29.05
N TYR A 341 14.53 -7.76 30.19
CA TYR A 341 15.14 -7.34 31.44
C TYR A 341 15.31 -8.58 32.31
N ALA A 342 16.58 -8.99 32.40
CA ALA A 342 17.13 -9.78 33.48
C ALA A 342 17.20 -8.95 34.78
#